data_AF-A0A2E5WD72-F1
#
_entry.id   AF-A0A2E5WD72-F1
#
_cell.length_a   1.000
_cell.length_b   1.000
_cell.length_c   1.000
_cell.angle_alpha   90.00
_cell.angle_beta   90.00
_cell.angle_gamma   90.00
#
_symmetry.space_group_name_H-M   'P 1'
#
loop_
_entity.id
_entity.type
_entity.pdbx_description
1 polymer ?
#
loop_
_entity_poly.entity_id
_entity_poly.type
_entity_poly.pdbx_seq_one_letter_code
_entity_poly.pdbx_strand_id
1 'polypeptide(L)'
;MTFDFSLALNRWDVILVIVVSLQTAILAYAASPKAKSVMMTLPFPFTIVTLSLGLDVDATNVLALVILFVYSHCIRVLHDRVGVPIVVAIPAGLMIYIALGYFAAHITPRDETTFWISVVVVFLFGLGVFFGTKSRAERAHRTSLPVFVKLPIILVVVALLVVIKGNLGGFASLFPLVSVVGSYEARYSLWM
;
A
#
# COMPACT_ATOMS: atom_id res chain seq x y z
N MET A 1 -23.88 11.18 -3.47
CA MET A 1 -22.58 10.55 -3.19
C MET A 1 -21.62 11.07 -4.25
N THR A 2 -20.79 12.05 -3.90
CA THR A 2 -19.92 12.75 -4.86
C THR A 2 -18.47 12.50 -4.46
N PHE A 3 -17.73 11.79 -5.31
CA PHE A 3 -16.28 11.78 -5.21
C PHE A 3 -15.80 13.21 -5.52
N ASP A 4 -15.12 13.83 -4.56
CA ASP A 4 -14.48 15.11 -4.83
C ASP A 4 -13.13 14.85 -5.51
N PHE A 5 -13.06 15.17 -6.80
CA PHE A 5 -11.87 15.06 -7.62
C PHE A 5 -11.20 16.43 -7.74
N SER A 6 -10.87 17.07 -6.62
CA SER A 6 -10.08 18.29 -6.62
C SER A 6 -8.61 17.96 -6.86
N LEU A 7 -8.14 18.24 -8.08
CA LEU A 7 -6.75 18.06 -8.51
C LEU A 7 -5.88 19.21 -7.97
N ALA A 8 -5.82 19.34 -6.64
CA ALA A 8 -4.95 20.31 -5.97
C ALA A 8 -3.54 19.71 -5.82
N LEU A 9 -2.78 19.73 -6.92
CA LEU A 9 -1.37 19.31 -6.91
C LEU A 9 -0.58 20.19 -5.95
N ASN A 10 0.05 19.56 -4.96
CA ASN A 10 0.94 20.24 -4.03
C ASN A 10 2.39 19.78 -4.21
N ARG A 11 3.32 20.48 -3.55
CA ARG A 11 4.76 20.13 -3.61
C ARG A 11 5.05 18.71 -3.13
N TRP A 12 4.26 18.18 -2.19
CA TRP A 12 4.45 16.84 -1.64
C TRP A 12 4.04 15.76 -2.62
N ASP A 13 3.07 16.01 -3.50
CA ASP A 13 2.68 15.09 -4.57
C ASP A 13 3.81 14.87 -5.59
N VAL A 14 4.54 15.95 -5.92
CA VAL A 14 5.73 15.85 -6.79
C VAL A 14 6.85 15.08 -6.08
N ILE A 15 7.09 15.36 -4.80
CA ILE A 15 8.06 14.62 -3.99
C ILE A 15 7.67 13.14 -3.87
N LEU A 16 6.36 12.83 -3.79
CA LEU A 16 5.86 11.46 -3.70
C LEU A 16 6.25 10.64 -4.93
N VAL A 17 6.11 11.22 -6.13
CA VAL A 17 6.53 10.57 -7.37
C VAL A 17 8.02 10.20 -7.30
N ILE A 18 8.87 11.14 -6.88
CA ILE A 18 10.32 10.93 -6.79
C ILE A 18 10.65 9.83 -5.76
N VAL A 19 10.08 9.93 -4.56
CA VAL A 19 10.32 9.00 -3.46
C VAL A 19 9.88 7.59 -3.81
N VAL A 20 8.65 7.43 -4.33
CA VAL A 20 8.12 6.11 -4.71
C VAL A 20 8.90 5.51 -5.87
N SER A 21 9.28 6.33 -6.86
CA SER A 21 10.10 5.88 -7.99
C SER A 21 11.46 5.37 -7.51
N LEU A 22 12.13 6.12 -6.65
CA LEU A 22 13.43 5.75 -6.09
C LEU A 22 13.33 4.49 -5.21
N GLN A 23 12.37 4.44 -4.28
CA GLN A 23 12.17 3.30 -3.40
C GLN A 23 11.85 2.02 -4.20
N THR A 24 11.00 2.14 -5.22
CA THR A 24 10.65 1.01 -6.09
C THR A 24 11.83 0.58 -6.96
N ALA A 25 12.64 1.52 -7.46
CA ALA A 25 13.86 1.20 -8.18
C ALA A 25 14.83 0.42 -7.27
N ILE A 26 15.07 0.88 -6.05
CA ILE A 26 15.97 0.18 -5.11
C ILE A 26 15.41 -1.22 -4.79
N LEU A 27 14.11 -1.35 -4.54
CA LEU A 27 13.45 -2.63 -4.30
C LEU A 27 13.61 -3.61 -5.48
N ALA A 28 13.49 -3.09 -6.70
CA ALA A 28 13.60 -3.86 -7.93
C ALA A 28 15.02 -4.40 -8.17
N TYR A 29 16.04 -3.60 -7.84
CA TYR A 29 17.46 -3.97 -8.03
C TYR A 29 18.07 -4.67 -6.82
N ALA A 30 17.40 -4.66 -5.66
CA ALA A 30 17.81 -5.42 -4.49
C ALA A 30 17.73 -6.94 -4.74
N ALA A 31 18.86 -7.63 -4.59
CA ALA A 31 18.95 -9.07 -4.84
C ALA A 31 18.42 -9.92 -3.67
N SER A 32 18.68 -9.48 -2.44
CA SER A 32 18.39 -10.25 -1.24
C SER A 32 16.96 -9.96 -0.75
N PRO A 33 16.17 -11.00 -0.40
CA PRO A 33 14.85 -10.83 0.20
C PRO A 33 14.88 -9.94 1.47
N LYS A 34 15.96 -10.05 2.27
CA LYS A 34 16.17 -9.21 3.47
C LYS A 34 16.29 -7.72 3.16
N ALA A 35 16.98 -7.34 2.09
CA ALA A 35 17.07 -5.93 1.71
C ALA A 35 15.71 -5.41 1.20
N LYS A 36 14.96 -6.24 0.48
CA LYS A 36 13.61 -5.91 0.04
C LYS A 36 12.65 -5.71 1.21
N SER A 37 12.70 -6.57 2.22
CA SER A 37 11.85 -6.45 3.40
C SER A 37 12.16 -5.17 4.17
N VAL A 38 13.44 -4.85 4.39
CA VAL A 38 13.84 -3.58 5.02
C VAL A 38 13.30 -2.39 4.23
N MET A 39 13.48 -2.38 2.90
CA MET A 39 12.97 -1.27 2.07
C MET A 39 11.44 -1.15 2.05
N MET A 40 10.70 -2.25 2.17
CA MET A 40 9.24 -2.24 2.30
C MET A 40 8.77 -1.72 3.66
N THR A 41 9.59 -1.87 4.72
CA THR A 41 9.25 -1.34 6.05
C THR A 41 9.52 0.15 6.23
N LEU A 42 10.31 0.77 5.34
CA LEU A 42 10.61 2.20 5.45
C LEU A 42 9.36 3.04 5.14
N PRO A 43 8.94 3.94 6.05
CA PRO A 43 7.68 4.65 5.94
C PRO A 43 7.76 5.89 5.01
N PHE A 44 8.62 5.88 3.97
CA PHE A 44 8.77 7.06 3.11
C PHE A 44 7.46 7.44 2.41
N PRO A 45 6.72 6.52 1.76
CA PRO A 45 5.47 6.89 1.11
C PRO A 45 4.43 7.36 2.12
N PHE A 46 4.38 6.70 3.29
CA PHE A 46 3.53 7.10 4.40
C PHE A 46 3.77 8.55 4.80
N THR A 47 5.02 8.91 5.10
CA THR A 47 5.37 10.27 5.54
C THR A 47 4.98 11.31 4.49
N ILE A 48 5.31 11.07 3.22
CA ILE A 48 5.04 12.04 2.16
C ILE A 48 3.53 12.18 1.90
N VAL A 49 2.76 11.08 1.92
CA VAL A 49 1.31 11.15 1.74
C VAL A 49 0.65 11.87 2.92
N THR A 50 1.04 11.58 4.16
CA THR A 50 0.52 12.29 5.34
C THR A 50 0.81 13.79 5.27
N LEU A 51 2.04 14.17 4.88
CA LEU A 51 2.40 15.58 4.64
C LEU A 51 1.61 16.21 3.48
N SER A 52 1.30 15.42 2.44
CA SER A 52 0.50 15.86 1.31
C SER A 52 -0.98 16.07 1.66
N LEU A 53 -1.52 15.28 2.58
CA LEU A 53 -2.87 15.44 3.10
C LEU A 53 -2.99 16.64 4.05
N GLY A 54 -1.93 16.93 4.81
CA GLY A 54 -1.95 17.99 5.82
C GLY A 54 -2.91 17.71 6.98
N LEU A 55 -3.26 16.44 7.19
CA LEU A 55 -4.09 15.96 8.31
C LEU A 55 -3.18 15.40 9.40
N ASP A 56 -3.66 15.47 10.64
CA ASP A 56 -3.03 14.79 11.77
C ASP A 56 -3.10 13.27 11.61
N VAL A 57 -2.17 12.57 12.26
CA VAL A 57 -2.19 11.11 12.31
C VAL A 57 -3.29 10.66 13.27
N ASP A 58 -4.28 9.93 12.75
CA ASP A 58 -5.46 9.51 13.49
C ASP A 58 -5.76 8.00 13.32
N ALA A 59 -6.91 7.55 13.81
CA ALA A 59 -7.34 6.15 13.75
C ALA A 59 -7.36 5.58 12.31
N THR A 60 -7.64 6.41 11.31
CA THR A 60 -7.72 5.98 9.91
C THR A 60 -6.34 5.57 9.37
N ASN A 61 -5.26 6.23 9.79
CA ASN A 61 -3.90 5.82 9.43
C ASN A 61 -3.55 4.44 10.01
N VAL A 62 -3.97 4.17 11.24
CA VAL A 62 -3.71 2.89 11.92
C VAL A 62 -4.51 1.76 11.27
N LEU A 63 -5.81 1.98 11.05
CA LEU A 63 -6.69 1.00 10.41
C LEU A 63 -6.30 0.71 8.95
N ALA A 64 -5.61 1.64 8.29
CA ALA A 64 -5.10 1.41 6.94
C ALA A 64 -4.11 0.24 6.85
N LEU A 65 -3.43 -0.13 7.95
CA LEU A 65 -2.63 -1.37 8.00
C LEU A 65 -3.48 -2.62 7.76
N VAL A 66 -4.70 -2.66 8.30
CA VAL A 66 -5.63 -3.78 8.11
C VAL A 66 -6.10 -3.83 6.67
N ILE A 67 -6.46 -2.69 6.08
CA ILE A 67 -6.90 -2.64 4.68
C ILE A 67 -5.75 -3.00 3.73
N LEU A 68 -4.52 -2.58 4.03
CA LEU A 68 -3.33 -2.98 3.28
C LEU A 68 -3.10 -4.49 3.36
N PHE A 69 -3.29 -5.09 4.53
CA PHE A 69 -3.25 -6.55 4.70
C PHE A 69 -4.33 -7.25 3.86
N VAL A 70 -5.57 -6.73 3.86
CA VAL A 70 -6.67 -7.24 3.01
C VAL A 70 -6.32 -7.12 1.53
N TYR A 71 -5.76 -6.00 1.08
CA TYR A 71 -5.27 -5.81 -0.29
C TYR A 71 -4.28 -6.92 -0.67
N SER A 72 -3.27 -7.15 0.16
CA SER A 72 -2.25 -8.16 -0.11
C SER A 72 -2.83 -9.58 -0.13
N HIS A 73 -3.72 -9.88 0.82
CA HIS A 73 -4.40 -11.18 0.88
C HIS A 73 -5.34 -11.39 -0.30
N CYS A 74 -6.02 -10.35 -0.76
CA CYS A 74 -6.88 -10.41 -1.92
C CYS A 74 -6.10 -10.78 -3.17
N ILE A 75 -4.94 -10.14 -3.41
CA ILE A 75 -4.08 -10.47 -4.55
C ILE A 75 -3.64 -11.93 -4.47
N ARG A 76 -3.21 -12.40 -3.30
CA ARG A 76 -2.81 -13.80 -3.08
C ARG A 76 -3.95 -14.77 -3.39
N VAL A 77 -5.15 -14.51 -2.89
CA VAL A 77 -6.31 -15.39 -3.16
C VAL A 77 -6.66 -15.39 -4.65
N LEU A 78 -6.73 -14.21 -5.28
CA LEU A 78 -7.06 -14.10 -6.70
C LEU A 78 -6.01 -14.80 -7.58
N HIS A 79 -4.72 -14.57 -7.33
CA HIS A 79 -3.65 -15.12 -8.16
C HIS A 79 -3.37 -16.59 -7.87
N ASP A 80 -3.19 -16.97 -6.60
CA ASP A 80 -2.69 -18.30 -6.23
C ASP A 80 -3.81 -19.32 -6.05
N ARG A 81 -5.00 -18.91 -5.60
CA ARG A 81 -6.14 -19.82 -5.37
C ARG A 81 -7.10 -19.86 -6.55
N VAL A 82 -7.42 -18.70 -7.12
CA VAL A 82 -8.36 -18.59 -8.24
C VAL A 82 -7.66 -18.69 -9.60
N GLY A 83 -6.35 -18.40 -9.67
CA GLY A 83 -5.57 -18.50 -10.91
C GLY A 83 -5.70 -17.27 -11.82
N VAL A 84 -6.19 -16.14 -11.30
CA VAL A 84 -6.31 -14.89 -12.06
C VAL A 84 -4.91 -14.35 -12.37
N PRO A 85 -4.61 -13.87 -13.60
CA PRO A 85 -3.32 -13.26 -13.91
C PRO A 85 -2.96 -12.12 -12.96
N ILE A 86 -1.70 -12.05 -12.51
CA ILE A 86 -1.26 -11.07 -11.50
C ILE A 86 -1.54 -9.62 -11.91
N VAL A 87 -1.46 -9.35 -13.22
CA VAL A 87 -1.73 -8.03 -13.83
C VAL A 87 -3.20 -7.60 -13.64
N VAL A 88 -4.12 -8.55 -13.48
CA VAL A 88 -5.54 -8.30 -13.18
C VAL A 88 -5.81 -8.32 -11.68
N ALA A 89 -5.16 -9.23 -10.95
CA ALA A 89 -5.32 -9.34 -9.50
C ALA A 89 -4.88 -8.07 -8.76
N ILE A 90 -3.81 -7.41 -9.22
CA ILE A 90 -3.30 -6.17 -8.59
C ILE A 90 -4.32 -5.02 -8.70
N PRO A 91 -4.81 -4.62 -9.88
CA PRO A 91 -5.87 -3.61 -9.99
C PRO A 91 -7.14 -3.99 -9.22
N ALA A 92 -7.54 -5.26 -9.22
CA ALA A 92 -8.72 -5.71 -8.46
C ALA A 92 -8.53 -5.51 -6.95
N GLY A 93 -7.37 -5.89 -6.41
CA GLY A 93 -7.01 -5.63 -5.02
C GLY A 93 -6.98 -4.13 -4.72
N LEU A 94 -6.43 -3.32 -5.64
CA LEU A 94 -6.36 -1.87 -5.50
C LEU A 94 -7.76 -1.24 -5.42
N MET A 95 -8.70 -1.70 -6.25
CA MET A 95 -10.09 -1.25 -6.20
C MET A 95 -10.75 -1.61 -4.87
N ILE A 96 -10.47 -2.79 -4.32
CA ILE A 96 -10.94 -3.20 -2.99
C ILE A 96 -10.35 -2.30 -1.90
N TYR A 97 -9.05 -1.97 -1.98
CA TYR A 97 -8.42 -1.04 -1.05
C TYR A 97 -9.10 0.33 -1.10
N ILE A 98 -9.32 0.86 -2.31
CA ILE A 98 -9.96 2.17 -2.50
C ILE A 98 -11.37 2.16 -1.94
N ALA A 99 -12.17 1.12 -2.25
CA ALA A 99 -13.54 1.01 -1.76
C ALA A 99 -13.58 0.92 -0.24
N LEU A 100 -12.82 -0.01 0.36
CA LEU A 100 -12.77 -0.17 1.81
C LEU A 100 -12.26 1.08 2.51
N GLY A 101 -11.19 1.69 2.01
CA GLY A 101 -10.63 2.92 2.57
C GLY A 101 -11.61 4.09 2.47
N TYR A 102 -12.32 4.23 1.35
CA TYR A 102 -13.36 5.24 1.19
C TYR A 102 -14.49 5.04 2.21
N PHE A 103 -15.08 3.85 2.29
CA PHE A 103 -16.17 3.60 3.24
C PHE A 103 -15.71 3.74 4.68
N ALA A 104 -14.53 3.21 5.02
CA ALA A 104 -13.95 3.30 6.35
C ALA A 104 -13.67 4.76 6.75
N ALA A 105 -13.20 5.61 5.82
CA ALA A 105 -12.94 7.03 6.08
C ALA A 105 -14.21 7.80 6.48
N HIS A 106 -15.38 7.40 5.97
CA HIS A 106 -16.65 8.08 6.26
C HIS A 106 -17.30 7.65 7.57
N ILE A 107 -16.95 6.47 8.07
CA ILE A 107 -17.55 5.91 9.30
C ILE A 107 -16.64 6.02 10.52
N THR A 108 -15.33 6.17 10.33
CA THR A 108 -14.35 6.14 11.41
C THR A 108 -14.25 7.53 12.08
N PRO A 109 -14.59 7.66 13.37
CA PRO A 109 -14.35 8.89 14.11
C PRO A 109 -12.87 9.23 14.22
N ARG A 110 -12.54 10.52 14.23
CA ARG A 110 -11.16 11.03 14.30
C ARG A 110 -10.76 11.51 15.70
N ASP A 111 -11.40 10.98 16.73
CA ASP A 111 -11.07 11.30 18.11
C ASP A 111 -9.93 10.42 18.67
N GLU A 112 -9.34 10.86 19.77
CA GLU A 112 -8.24 10.20 20.44
C GLU A 112 -8.61 8.79 20.96
N THR A 113 -9.86 8.59 21.38
CA THR A 113 -10.30 7.30 21.93
C THR A 113 -10.31 6.24 20.83
N THR A 114 -10.87 6.58 19.68
CA THR A 114 -10.90 5.72 18.49
C THR A 114 -9.49 5.42 18.01
N PHE A 115 -8.58 6.39 18.07
CA PHE A 115 -7.16 6.17 17.79
C PHE A 115 -6.56 5.09 18.69
N TRP A 116 -6.62 5.23 20.01
CA TRP A 116 -6.04 4.23 20.93
C TRP A 116 -6.69 2.85 20.80
N ILE A 117 -8.01 2.78 20.62
CA ILE A 117 -8.71 1.52 20.37
C ILE A 117 -8.16 0.86 19.09
N SER A 118 -8.03 1.63 18.00
CA SER A 118 -7.50 1.09 16.74
C SER A 118 -6.06 0.60 16.88
N VAL A 119 -5.21 1.30 17.64
CA VAL A 119 -3.84 0.84 17.94
C VAL A 119 -3.85 -0.52 18.63
N VAL A 120 -4.64 -0.68 19.69
CA VAL A 120 -4.72 -1.96 20.43
C VAL A 120 -5.25 -3.08 19.53
N VAL A 121 -6.33 -2.81 18.78
CA VAL A 121 -6.94 -3.80 17.88
C VAL A 121 -5.95 -4.23 16.80
N VAL A 122 -5.29 -3.28 16.13
CA VAL A 122 -4.33 -3.58 15.06
C VAL A 122 -3.09 -4.28 15.61
N PHE A 123 -2.63 -3.92 16.81
CA PHE A 123 -1.51 -4.62 17.47
C PHE A 123 -1.86 -6.08 17.75
N LEU A 124 -3.02 -6.35 18.37
CA LEU A 124 -3.47 -7.72 18.65
C LEU A 124 -3.71 -8.51 17.36
N PHE A 125 -4.28 -7.88 16.34
CA PHE A 125 -4.43 -8.47 15.02
C PHE A 125 -3.07 -8.86 14.42
N GLY A 126 -2.11 -7.94 14.42
CA GLY A 126 -0.76 -8.18 13.95
C GLY A 126 -0.05 -9.30 14.72
N LEU A 127 -0.25 -9.36 16.03
CA LEU A 127 0.28 -10.42 16.88
C LEU A 127 -0.32 -11.79 16.52
N GLY A 128 -1.64 -11.84 16.28
CA GLY A 128 -2.33 -13.04 15.82
C GLY A 128 -1.80 -13.53 14.46
N VAL A 129 -1.61 -12.60 13.51
CA VAL A 129 -0.99 -12.92 12.22
C VAL A 129 0.45 -13.40 12.41
N PHE A 130 1.26 -12.72 13.23
CA PHE A 130 2.66 -13.09 13.47
C PHE A 130 2.79 -14.52 14.00
N PHE A 131 1.99 -14.90 15.00
CA PHE A 131 2.01 -16.26 15.55
C PHE A 131 1.40 -17.31 14.61
N GLY A 132 0.46 -16.91 13.75
CA GLY A 132 -0.17 -17.80 12.77
C GLY A 132 0.69 -18.07 11.53
N THR A 133 1.66 -17.22 11.23
CA THR A 133 2.43 -17.27 9.99
C THR A 133 3.71 -18.10 10.17
N LYS A 134 3.88 -19.16 9.36
CA LYS A 134 5.10 -19.97 9.38
C LYS A 134 6.18 -19.31 8.54
N SER A 135 7.33 -18.99 9.14
CA SER A 135 8.50 -18.50 8.41
C SER A 135 8.95 -19.53 7.36
N ARG A 136 9.15 -19.08 6.11
CA ARG A 136 9.64 -19.92 5.01
C ARG A 136 10.75 -19.19 4.25
N ALA A 137 11.69 -19.97 3.72
CA ALA A 137 12.77 -19.44 2.89
C ALA A 137 12.22 -19.02 1.51
N GLU A 138 12.20 -17.72 1.24
CA GLU A 138 11.86 -17.18 -0.07
C GLU A 138 13.04 -17.29 -1.05
N ARG A 139 12.73 -17.56 -2.32
CA ARG A 139 13.75 -17.57 -3.38
C ARG A 139 14.17 -16.14 -3.71
N ALA A 140 15.47 -15.92 -3.83
CA ALA A 140 15.99 -14.66 -4.35
C ALA A 140 15.59 -14.51 -5.83
N HIS A 141 14.86 -13.44 -6.15
CA HIS A 141 14.46 -13.11 -7.51
C HIS A 141 14.78 -11.64 -7.79
N ARG A 142 15.45 -11.36 -8.90
CA ARG A 142 15.63 -10.00 -9.43
C ARG A 142 14.66 -9.80 -10.58
N THR A 143 14.12 -8.59 -10.68
CA THR A 143 13.22 -8.21 -11.77
C THR A 143 13.82 -8.48 -13.16
N SER A 144 12.99 -8.88 -14.11
CA SER A 144 13.28 -8.75 -15.54
C SER A 144 12.53 -7.58 -16.21
N LEU A 145 11.57 -6.96 -15.51
CA LEU A 145 10.81 -5.83 -16.02
C LEU A 145 11.70 -4.61 -16.25
N PRO A 146 11.71 -4.02 -17.45
CA PRO A 146 12.47 -2.82 -17.73
C PRO A 146 11.97 -1.60 -16.95
N VAL A 147 12.88 -0.71 -16.57
CA VAL A 147 12.57 0.52 -15.80
C VAL A 147 11.54 1.39 -16.52
N PHE A 148 11.60 1.45 -17.86
CA PHE A 148 10.68 2.24 -18.67
C PHE A 148 9.22 1.75 -18.62
N VAL A 149 8.94 0.54 -18.13
CA VAL A 149 7.58 0.05 -17.89
C VAL A 149 7.15 0.35 -16.45
N LYS A 150 8.07 0.24 -15.49
CA LYS A 150 7.80 0.46 -14.07
C LYS A 150 7.44 1.92 -13.76
N LEU A 151 8.20 2.86 -14.33
CA LEU A 151 7.98 4.28 -14.07
C LEU A 151 6.59 4.75 -14.52
N PRO A 152 6.08 4.41 -15.73
CA PRO A 152 4.70 4.70 -16.09
C PRO A 152 3.66 4.10 -15.14
N ILE A 153 3.85 2.86 -14.68
CA ILE A 153 2.92 2.23 -13.72
C ILE A 153 2.92 3.02 -12.41
N ILE A 154 4.10 3.37 -11.87
CA ILE A 154 4.22 4.17 -10.66
C ILE A 154 3.55 5.53 -10.85
N LEU A 155 3.78 6.20 -11.97
CA LEU A 155 3.13 7.48 -12.28
C LEU A 155 1.61 7.37 -12.31
N VAL A 156 1.06 6.35 -12.95
CA VAL A 156 -0.40 6.12 -12.99
C VAL A 156 -0.96 5.88 -11.60
N VAL A 157 -0.29 5.06 -10.78
CA VAL A 157 -0.75 4.73 -9.43
C VAL A 157 -0.63 5.94 -8.49
N VAL A 158 0.44 6.73 -8.59
CA VAL A 158 0.60 7.97 -7.82
C VAL A 158 -0.42 9.01 -8.27
N ALA A 159 -0.63 9.20 -9.58
CA ALA A 159 -1.64 10.11 -10.09
C ALA A 159 -3.04 9.73 -9.60
N LEU A 160 -3.37 8.43 -9.63
CA LEU A 160 -4.62 7.93 -9.05
C LEU A 160 -4.74 8.29 -7.57
N LEU A 161 -3.70 8.05 -6.77
CA LEU A 161 -3.70 8.43 -5.36
C LEU A 161 -3.90 9.93 -5.18
N VAL A 162 -3.19 10.77 -5.92
CA VAL A 162 -3.30 12.24 -5.82
C VAL A 162 -4.74 12.70 -6.07
N VAL A 163 -5.43 12.06 -7.01
CA VAL A 163 -6.83 12.36 -7.35
C VAL A 163 -7.80 11.92 -6.24
N ILE A 164 -7.52 10.84 -5.52
CA ILE A 164 -8.46 10.26 -4.53
C ILE A 164 -8.07 10.44 -3.07
N LYS A 165 -6.85 10.92 -2.76
CA LYS A 165 -6.30 10.96 -1.40
C LYS A 165 -7.20 11.70 -0.41
N GLY A 166 -7.83 12.79 -0.84
CA GLY A 166 -8.76 13.57 -0.02
C GLY A 166 -9.97 12.75 0.44
N ASN A 167 -10.48 11.87 -0.43
CA ASN A 167 -11.60 10.98 -0.12
C ASN A 167 -11.19 9.81 0.79
N LEU A 168 -9.90 9.47 0.83
CA LEU A 168 -9.37 8.37 1.66
C LEU A 168 -8.91 8.84 3.05
N GLY A 169 -8.65 10.15 3.25
CA GLY A 169 -8.12 10.64 4.52
C GLY A 169 -6.83 9.92 4.92
N GLY A 170 -6.68 9.53 6.19
CA GLY A 170 -5.50 8.79 6.64
C GLY A 170 -5.32 7.41 6.00
N PHE A 171 -6.35 6.83 5.37
CA PHE A 171 -6.17 5.60 4.57
C PHE A 171 -5.29 5.78 3.34
N ALA A 172 -5.12 7.02 2.85
CA ALA A 172 -4.18 7.27 1.76
C ALA A 172 -2.71 7.07 2.18
N SER A 173 -2.36 7.20 3.47
CA SER A 173 -0.96 7.10 3.90
C SER A 173 -0.36 5.71 3.74
N LEU A 174 -1.17 4.66 3.73
CA LEU A 174 -0.76 3.28 3.45
C LEU A 174 -1.27 2.75 2.12
N PHE A 175 -1.62 3.66 1.20
CA PHE A 175 -1.99 3.29 -0.15
C PHE A 175 -0.87 2.44 -0.78
N PRO A 176 -1.20 1.33 -1.47
CA PRO A 176 -0.23 0.32 -1.90
C PRO A 176 0.64 0.75 -3.09
N LEU A 177 1.27 1.93 -3.03
CA LEU A 177 2.12 2.52 -4.08
C LEU A 177 3.27 1.58 -4.46
N VAL A 178 4.10 1.22 -3.48
CA VAL A 178 5.23 0.31 -3.67
C VAL A 178 4.74 -1.12 -3.85
N SER A 179 3.65 -1.50 -3.16
CA SER A 179 3.11 -2.85 -3.19
C SER A 179 2.47 -3.24 -4.53
N VAL A 180 2.06 -2.29 -5.39
CA VAL A 180 1.62 -2.60 -6.76
C VAL A 180 2.77 -3.23 -7.56
N VAL A 181 3.94 -2.60 -7.56
CA VAL A 181 5.12 -3.15 -8.24
C VAL A 181 5.68 -4.33 -7.44
N GLY A 182 5.73 -4.22 -6.11
CA GLY A 182 6.21 -5.26 -5.21
C GLY A 182 5.46 -6.59 -5.37
N SER A 183 4.13 -6.57 -5.52
CA SER A 183 3.33 -7.78 -5.72
C SER A 183 3.62 -8.45 -7.05
N TYR A 184 3.86 -7.67 -8.11
CA TYR A 184 4.29 -8.22 -9.40
C TYR A 184 5.68 -8.86 -9.30
N GLU A 185 6.62 -8.19 -8.64
CA GLU A 185 7.98 -8.70 -8.42
C GLU A 185 8.01 -9.95 -7.56
N ALA A 186 7.14 -10.00 -6.55
CA ALA A 186 7.01 -11.11 -5.63
C ALA A 186 6.14 -12.25 -6.16
N ARG A 187 5.61 -12.21 -7.40
CA ARG A 187 4.62 -13.18 -7.93
C ARG A 187 5.04 -14.66 -7.86
N TYR A 188 6.33 -14.95 -7.84
CA TYR A 188 6.88 -16.31 -7.68
C TYR A 188 7.17 -16.68 -6.21
N SER A 189 6.90 -15.76 -5.30
CA SER A 189 7.18 -15.78 -3.87
C SER A 189 6.00 -15.19 -3.05
N LEU A 190 4.76 -15.13 -3.56
CA LEU A 190 3.57 -14.55 -2.89
C LEU A 190 3.03 -15.39 -1.71
N TRP A 191 3.92 -16.06 -1.00
CA TRP A 191 3.58 -16.80 0.21
C TRP A 191 3.65 -15.84 1.40
N MET A 192 2.61 -15.02 1.56
CA MET A 192 2.27 -14.46 2.88
C MET A 192 1.61 -15.53 3.74
#